data_AF-A0ABD0AMS0-F1
#
_entry.id   AF-A0ABD0AMS0-F1
#
_cell.length_a   1.000
_cell.length_b   1.000
_cell.length_c   1.000
_cell.angle_alpha   90.00
_cell.angle_beta   90.00
_cell.angle_gamma   90.00
#
_symmetry.space_group_name_H-M   'P 1'
#
loop_
_entity.id
_entity.type
_entity.pdbx_description
1 polymer ?
#
loop_
_entity_poly.entity_id
_entity_poly.type
_entity_poly.pdbx_seq_one_letter_code
_entity_poly.pdbx_strand_id
1 'polypeptide(L)' 'MTFRSLYHTEVINDAGLNGHARVTLGGDLDVLTSSPLQDDPGTNPEQLLGLALASHDRS' A
#
# COMPACT_ATOMS: atom_id res chain seq x y z
N MET A 1 24.95 7.54 -14.37
CA MET A 1 24.00 6.65 -15.07
C MET A 1 22.60 7.10 -14.75
N THR A 2 21.74 7.32 -15.74
CA THR A 2 20.33 7.63 -15.53
C THR A 2 19.55 6.32 -15.41
N PHE A 3 18.91 6.10 -14.25
CA PHE A 3 18.01 4.97 -14.06
C PHE A 3 16.68 5.25 -14.77
N ARG A 4 16.24 4.34 -15.64
CA ARG A 4 14.92 4.42 -16.29
C ARG A 4 14.02 3.36 -15.67
N SER A 5 12.94 3.81 -15.02
CA SER A 5 11.96 2.88 -14.48
C SER A 5 11.23 2.12 -15.60
N LEU A 6 11.05 0.81 -15.42
CA LEU A 6 10.20 -0.01 -16.31
C LEU A 6 8.72 0.11 -15.96
N TYR A 7 8.42 0.41 -14.69
CA TYR A 7 7.07 0.53 -14.16
C TYR A 7 7.05 1.54 -13.00
N HIS A 8 6.03 2.39 -12.95
CA HIS A 8 5.87 3.43 -11.93
C HIS A 8 4.42 3.47 -11.44
N THR A 9 4.25 3.55 -10.13
CA THR A 9 2.94 3.70 -9.47
C THR A 9 3.04 4.74 -8.36
N GLU A 10 1.95 5.46 -8.12
CA GLU A 10 1.85 6.47 -7.07
C GLU A 10 0.69 6.13 -6.14
N VAL A 11 0.93 6.25 -4.83
CA VAL A 11 -0.05 5.95 -3.78
C VAL A 11 -0.17 7.16 -2.86
N ILE A 12 -1.39 7.49 -2.47
CA ILE A 12 -1.70 8.54 -1.49
C ILE A 12 -2.44 7.93 -0.30
N ASN A 13 -2.09 8.39 0.89
CA ASN A 13 -2.90 8.26 2.11
C ASN A 13 -2.85 9.63 2.82
N ASP A 14 -3.90 10.41 2.64
CA ASP A 14 -4.07 11.75 3.21
C ASP A 14 -4.82 11.76 4.55
N ALA A 15 -5.45 10.63 4.91
CA ALA A 15 -6.20 10.45 6.15
C ALA A 15 -5.36 9.93 7.33
N GLY A 16 -4.20 9.33 7.06
CA GLY A 16 -3.30 8.78 8.08
C GLY A 16 -3.76 7.42 8.58
N LEU A 17 -3.98 7.30 9.89
CA LEU A 17 -4.22 6.01 10.56
C LEU A 17 -5.57 5.38 10.18
N ASN A 18 -6.64 6.18 10.14
CA ASN A 18 -7.99 5.72 9.86
C ASN A 18 -8.51 6.40 8.59
N GLY A 19 -8.68 5.63 7.51
CA GLY A 19 -9.08 6.18 6.22
C GLY A 19 -8.72 5.24 5.08
N HIS A 20 -8.32 5.79 3.94
CA HIS A 20 -7.99 4.99 2.76
C HIS A 20 -6.60 5.30 2.24
N ALA A 21 -5.86 4.24 1.87
CA ALA A 21 -4.68 4.33 1.05
C ALA A 21 -5.03 3.88 -0.37
N ARG A 22 -4.78 4.73 -1.37
CA ARG A 22 -5.23 4.49 -2.75
C ARG A 22 -4.15 4.80 -3.78
N VAL A 23 -4.14 4.04 -4.87
CA VAL A 23 -3.30 4.29 -6.04
C VAL A 23 -3.90 5.44 -6.85
N THR A 24 -3.06 6.43 -7.20
CA THR A 24 -3.42 7.55 -8.08
C THR A 24 -2.85 7.41 -9.48
N LEU A 25 -1.87 6.51 -9.66
CA LEU A 25 -1.26 6.21 -10.97
C LEU A 25 -0.76 4.76 -11.00
N GLY A 26 -1.01 4.06 -12.12
CA GLY A 26 -0.46 2.73 -12.38
C GLY A 26 -1.30 1.56 -11.85
N GLY A 27 -2.50 1.79 -11.33
CA GLY A 27 -3.38 0.73 -10.83
C GLY A 27 -4.66 1.30 -10.21
N ASP A 28 -5.44 0.45 -9.54
CA ASP A 28 -6.75 0.77 -8.96
C ASP A 28 -6.93 0.29 -7.51
N LEU A 29 -5.84 -0.08 -6.83
CA LEU A 29 -5.88 -0.49 -5.42
C LEU A 29 -6.38 0.67 -4.55
N ASP A 30 -7.42 0.38 -3.76
CA ASP A 30 -7.96 1.26 -2.73
C ASP A 30 -8.29 0.40 -1.49
N VAL A 31 -7.61 0.67 -0.37
CA VAL A 31 -7.73 -0.14 0.85
C VAL A 31 -8.03 0.75 2.05
N LEU A 32 -9.00 0.29 2.85
CA LEU A 32 -9.29 0.87 4.16
C LEU A 32 -8.09 0.61 5.09
N THR A 33 -7.59 1.64 5.76
CA THR A 33 -6.54 1.56 6.77
C THR A 33 -7.08 1.81 8.17
N SER A 34 -6.57 1.08 9.15
CA SER A 34 -6.92 1.23 10.56
C SER A 34 -5.74 0.93 11.49
N SER A 35 -5.88 1.30 12.76
CA SER A 35 -4.92 0.94 13.81
C SER A 35 -4.89 -0.57 14.05
N PRO A 36 -3.70 -1.21 14.09
CA PRO A 36 -3.58 -2.63 14.44
C PRO A 36 -3.92 -2.95 15.90
N LEU A 37 -4.07 -1.93 16.74
CA LEU A 37 -4.37 -2.09 18.17
C LEU A 37 -5.87 -2.10 18.47
N GLN A 38 -6.72 -1.95 17.44
CA GLN A 38 -8.17 -1.97 17.54
C GLN A 38 -8.74 -3.02 16.60
N ASP A 39 -9.96 -3.47 16.88
CA ASP A 39 -10.69 -4.43 16.04
C ASP A 39 -11.42 -3.76 14.85
N ASP A 40 -11.08 -2.50 14.55
CA ASP A 40 -11.66 -1.76 13.43
C ASP A 40 -11.23 -2.39 12.09
N PRO A 41 -12.15 -2.57 11.12
CA PRO A 41 -11.80 -3.11 9.82
C PRO A 41 -10.78 -2.22 9.12
N GLY A 42 -9.77 -2.84 8.51
CA GLY A 42 -8.74 -2.13 7.76
C GLY A 42 -7.41 -2.88 7.77
N THR A 43 -6.56 -2.55 6.81
CA THR A 43 -5.15 -2.97 6.80
C THR A 43 -4.29 -1.93 7.52
N ASN A 44 -3.02 -2.24 7.73
CA ASN A 44 -2.00 -1.28 8.17
C ASN A 44 -0.75 -1.35 7.26
N PRO A 45 0.19 -0.39 7.39
CA PRO A 45 1.44 -0.40 6.62
C PRO A 45 2.26 -1.68 6.80
N GLU A 46 2.29 -2.27 8.00
CA GLU A 46 3.06 -3.48 8.29
C GLU A 46 2.52 -4.70 7.53
N GLN A 47 1.19 -4.85 7.44
CA GLN A 47 0.53 -5.89 6.66
C GLN A 47 0.78 -5.70 5.16
N LEU A 48 0.67 -4.48 4.65
CA LEU A 48 0.94 -4.19 3.23
C LEU A 48 2.40 -4.47 2.84
N LEU A 49 3.34 -4.10 3.71
CA LEU A 49 4.76 -4.44 3.52
C LEU A 49 4.99 -5.96 3.52
N GLY A 50 4.36 -6.68 4.45
CA GLY A 50 4.43 -8.14 4.51
C GLY A 50 3.90 -8.81 3.25
N LEU A 51 2.77 -8.32 2.72
CA LEU A 51 2.19 -8.81 1.46
C LEU A 51 3.12 -8.53 0.26
N ALA A 52 3.68 -7.32 0.18
CA ALA A 52 4.61 -6.95 -0.89
C ALA A 52 5.82 -7.90 -0.92
N LEU A 53 6.47 -8.11 0.23
CA LEU A 53 7.64 -8.99 0.33
C LEU A 53 7.29 -10.45 0.02
N ALA A 54 6.18 -10.95 0.58
CA ALA A 54 5.75 -12.34 0.36
C ALA A 54 5.41 -12.63 -1.12
N SER A 55 4.94 -11.61 -1.86
CA SER A 55 4.67 -11.72 -3.29
C SER A 55 5.92 -11.65 -4.16
N HIS A 56 6.97 -10.96 -3.70
CA HIS A 56 8.25 -10.85 -4.41
C HIS A 56 9.04 -12.17 -4.37
N ASP A 57 9.09 -12.84 -3.22
CA ASP A 57 9.88 -14.07 -3.05
C ASP A 57 9.30 -15.30 -3.77
N ARG A 58 8.15 -15.16 -4.44
CA ARG A 58 7.51 -16.24 -5.23
C ARG A 58 7.63 -16.07 -6.75
N SER A 59 8.27 -15.00 -7.23
CA SER A 59 8.60 -14.76 -8.63
C SER A 59 10.06 -15.03 -8.93
#